data_AF-A0A4V1T8Q9-F1
#
_entry.id   AF-A0A4V1T8Q9-F1
#
_cell.length_a   1.000
_cell.length_b   1.000
_cell.length_c   1.000
_cell.angle_alpha   90.00
_cell.angle_beta   90.00
_cell.angle_gamma   90.00
#
_symmetry.space_group_name_H-M   'P 1'
#
loop_
_entity.id
_entity.type
_entity.pdbx_description
1 polymer ?
#
loop_
_entity_poly.entity_id
_entity_poly.type
_entity_poly.pdbx_seq_one_letter_code
_entity_poly.pdbx_strand_id
1 'polypeptide(L)' 'TEPYSKDGHCRDPRPRLAVADGMIAITDPRHSAVRVIDAATLKETRLIPVEGQPFSVVAIGGSGATH' A
#
# COMPACT_ATOMS: atom_id res chain seq x y z
N THR A 1 0.20 22.42 -6.88
CA THR A 1 0.77 21.06 -6.91
C THR A 1 0.16 20.27 -5.78
N GLU A 2 -0.68 19.32 -6.16
CA GLU A 2 -1.58 18.56 -5.29
C GLU A 2 -0.90 17.29 -4.70
N PRO A 3 -1.57 16.51 -3.81
CA PRO A 3 -0.96 15.38 -3.14
C PRO A 3 -0.21 14.44 -4.08
N TYR A 4 1.03 14.11 -3.71
CA TYR A 4 1.91 13.21 -4.46
C TYR A 4 2.34 13.69 -5.85
N SER A 5 2.40 15.02 -6.07
CA SER A 5 3.00 15.61 -7.28
C SER A 5 4.32 14.95 -7.69
N LYS A 6 4.53 14.86 -9.00
CA LYS A 6 5.73 14.32 -9.65
C LYS A 6 6.83 15.36 -9.82
N ASP A 7 6.55 16.63 -9.53
CA ASP A 7 7.45 17.76 -9.75
C ASP A 7 8.55 17.88 -8.67
N GLY A 8 8.45 17.09 -7.59
CA GLY A 8 9.43 17.00 -6.51
C GLY A 8 10.54 15.96 -6.74
N HIS A 9 11.44 15.79 -5.77
CA HIS A 9 12.53 14.83 -5.86
C HIS A 9 11.97 13.42 -6.11
N CYS A 10 12.63 12.63 -6.96
CA CYS A 10 12.20 11.26 -7.26
C CYS A 10 12.00 10.37 -6.01
N ARG A 11 12.66 10.70 -4.89
CA ARG A 11 12.63 9.97 -3.62
C ARG A 11 11.64 10.55 -2.60
N ASP A 12 10.94 11.64 -2.93
CA ASP A 12 9.88 12.13 -2.07
C ASP A 12 8.86 11.01 -1.80
N PRO A 13 8.46 10.79 -0.54
CA PRO A 13 7.62 9.67 -0.15
C PRO A 13 6.27 9.79 -0.87
N ARG A 14 6.01 8.81 -1.72
CA ARG A 14 4.82 8.65 -2.56
C ARG A 14 4.34 7.22 -2.46
N PRO A 15 3.04 6.94 -2.64
CA PRO A 15 2.50 5.60 -2.56
C PRO A 15 3.28 4.59 -3.41
N ARG A 16 3.36 3.38 -2.87
CA ARG A 16 3.82 2.16 -3.54
C ARG A 16 2.77 1.09 -3.30
N LEU A 17 2.75 0.08 -4.17
CA LEU A 17 1.80 -1.01 -4.07
C LEU A 17 2.50 -2.37 -4.06
N ALA A 18 1.89 -3.32 -3.36
CA ALA A 18 2.18 -4.74 -3.43
C ALA A 18 0.84 -5.51 -3.49
N VAL A 19 0.86 -6.73 -4.03
CA VAL A 19 -0.34 -7.55 -4.21
C VAL A 19 -0.18 -8.87 -3.46
N ALA A 20 -1.22 -9.29 -2.75
CA ALA A 20 -1.30 -10.59 -2.10
C ALA A 20 -2.76 -11.06 -2.04
N ASP A 21 -3.01 -12.29 -2.48
CA ASP A 21 -4.29 -12.99 -2.30
C ASP A 21 -5.53 -12.16 -2.72
N GLY A 22 -5.50 -11.59 -3.92
CA GLY A 22 -6.60 -10.76 -4.43
C GLY A 22 -6.73 -9.37 -3.78
N MET A 23 -5.81 -8.99 -2.90
CA MET A 23 -5.76 -7.68 -2.25
C MET A 23 -4.57 -6.86 -2.77
N ILE A 24 -4.79 -5.56 -2.95
CA ILE A 24 -3.75 -4.58 -3.26
C ILE A 24 -3.49 -3.77 -1.99
N ALA A 25 -2.27 -3.86 -1.47
CA ALA A 25 -1.81 -3.01 -0.38
C ALA A 25 -1.13 -1.76 -0.95
N ILE A 26 -1.58 -0.57 -0.55
CA ILE A 26 -1.06 0.72 -1.01
C ILE A 26 -0.56 1.51 0.21
N THR A 27 0.72 1.90 0.21
CA THR A 27 1.26 2.78 1.24
C THR A 27 0.73 4.21 1.08
N ASP A 28 0.34 4.84 2.18
CA ASP A 28 -0.10 6.23 2.23
C ASP A 28 0.79 7.03 3.20
N PRO A 29 2.00 7.45 2.75
CA PRO A 29 2.97 8.08 3.63
C PRO A 29 2.46 9.35 4.32
N ARG A 30 1.55 10.11 3.68
CA ARG A 30 0.99 11.35 4.26
C ARG A 30 -0.02 11.12 5.38
N HIS A 31 -0.67 9.97 5.39
CA HIS A 31 -1.71 9.64 6.37
C HIS A 31 -1.29 8.53 7.33
N SER A 32 0.01 8.19 7.36
CA SER A 32 0.57 7.17 8.25
C SER A 32 -0.23 5.87 8.23
N ALA A 33 -0.48 5.36 7.02
CA ALA A 33 -1.34 4.20 6.82
C ALA A 33 -0.96 3.34 5.61
N VAL A 34 -1.47 2.12 5.59
CA VAL A 34 -1.56 1.24 4.42
C VAL A 34 -3.03 1.00 4.13
N ARG A 35 -3.46 1.29 2.90
CA ARG A 35 -4.81 1.03 2.40
C ARG A 35 -4.83 -0.33 1.74
N VAL A 36 -5.82 -1.15 2.06
CA VAL A 36 -6.05 -2.46 1.45
C VAL A 36 -7.26 -2.34 0.55
N ILE A 37 -7.07 -2.65 -0.73
CA ILE A 37 -8.08 -2.55 -1.77
C ILE A 37 -8.37 -3.96 -2.29
N ASP A 38 -9.64 -4.30 -2.44
CA ASP A 38 -10.02 -5.52 -3.15
C ASP A 38 -9.71 -5.35 -4.65
N ALA A 39 -8.93 -6.26 -5.23
CA ALA A 39 -8.43 -6.12 -6.60
C ALA A 39 -9.52 -6.27 -7.66
N ALA A 40 -10.62 -6.97 -7.35
CA ALA A 40 -11.71 -7.22 -8.30
C ALA A 40 -12.66 -6.02 -8.39
N THR A 41 -12.95 -5.38 -7.27
CA THR A 41 -13.95 -4.31 -7.15
C THR A 41 -13.35 -2.92 -7.02
N LEU A 42 -12.04 -2.82 -6.74
CA LEU A 42 -11.30 -1.59 -6.48
C LEU A 42 -11.85 -0.79 -5.28
N LYS A 43 -12.55 -1.46 -4.36
CA LYS A 43 -13.06 -0.86 -3.13
C LYS A 43 -12.04 -1.01 -2.01
N GLU A 44 -11.85 0.06 -1.22
CA GLU A 44 -11.08 -0.03 0.02
C GLU A 44 -11.82 -0.96 1.00
N THR A 45 -11.14 -2.03 1.41
CA THR A 45 -11.67 -3.03 2.35
C THR A 45 -11.13 -2.82 3.76
N ARG A 46 -9.96 -2.19 3.89
CA ARG A 46 -9.33 -1.92 5.19
C ARG A 46 -8.34 -0.76 5.12
N LEU A 47 -8.25 -0.01 6.22
CA LEU A 47 -7.17 0.92 6.50
C LEU A 47 -6.33 0.39 7.68
N ILE A 48 -5.02 0.28 7.51
CA ILE A 48 -4.09 -0.20 8.53
C ILE A 48 -3.21 0.98 8.97
N PRO A 49 -3.31 1.47 10.20
CA PRO A 49 -2.43 2.53 10.69
C PRO A 49 -0.98 2.01 10.82
N VAL A 50 -0.02 2.79 10.34
CA VAL A 50 1.41 2.51 10.40
C VAL A 50 2.13 3.80 10.75
N GLU A 51 2.84 3.81 11.88
CA GLU A 51 3.56 5.00 12.34
C GLU A 51 4.58 5.52 11.32
N GLY A 52 4.81 6.84 11.35
CA GLY A 52 5.74 7.50 10.43
C GLY A 52 5.17 7.65 9.02
N GLN A 53 6.05 7.49 8.02
CA GLN A 53 5.71 7.68 6.60
C GLN A 53 5.96 6.34 5.87
N PRO A 54 5.00 5.40 5.89
CA PRO A 54 5.16 4.12 5.20
C PRO A 54 5.41 4.38 3.71
N PHE A 55 6.50 3.82 3.16
CA PHE A 55 6.95 4.11 1.80
C PHE A 55 7.06 2.86 0.94
N SER A 56 8.14 2.09 1.07
CA SER A 56 8.32 0.83 0.36
C SER A 56 7.46 -0.27 0.99
N VAL A 57 6.91 -1.14 0.15
CA VAL A 57 6.11 -2.29 0.57
C VAL A 57 6.42 -3.48 -0.33
N VAL A 58 6.50 -4.67 0.28
CA VAL A 58 6.54 -5.95 -0.41
C VAL A 58 5.52 -6.86 0.28
N ALA A 59 4.95 -7.80 -0.46
CA ALA A 59 4.08 -8.82 0.09
C ALA A 59 4.70 -10.20 -0.15
N ILE A 60 4.56 -11.07 0.84
CA ILE A 60 5.03 -12.46 0.82
C ILE A 60 3.92 -13.37 1.34
N GLY A 61 4.02 -14.66 1.02
CA GLY A 61 3.06 -15.67 1.45
C GLY A 61 2.22 -16.24 0.30
N GLY A 62 1.46 -17.28 0.63
CA GLY A 62 0.60 -18.04 -0.28
C GLY A 62 -0.11 -19.15 0.51
N SER A 63 -0.95 -19.93 -0.16
CA SER A 63 -1.64 -21.06 0.45
C SER A 63 -0.82 -22.36 0.35
N GLY A 64 -0.92 -23.21 1.36
CA GLY A 64 -0.23 -24.49 1.44
C GLY A 64 -0.83 -25.38 2.54
N ALA A 65 -0.51 -26.69 2.50
CA ALA A 65 -0.92 -27.63 3.54
C ALA A 65 0.07 -27.64 4.71
N THR A 66 -0.44 -27.85 5.93
CA THR A 66 0.37 -28.12 7.13
C THR A 66 0.26 -29.59 7.50
N HIS A 67 1.38 -30.21 7.86
CA HIS A 67 1.45 -31.60 8.32
C HIS A 67 1.85 -31.67 9.78
#